data_AF-X6PFG6-F1
#
_entry.id   AF-X6PFG6-F1
#
_cell.length_a   1.000
_cell.length_b   1.000
_cell.length_c   1.000
_cell.angle_alpha   90.00
_cell.angle_beta   90.00
_cell.angle_gamma   90.00
#
_symmetry.space_group_name_H-M   'P 1'
#
loop_
_entity.id
_entity.type
_entity.pdbx_description
1 polymer ?
#
loop_
_entity_poly.entity_id
_entity_poly.type
_entity_poly.pdbx_seq_one_letter_code
_entity_poly.pdbx_strand_id
1 'polypeptide(L)'
;MSNQIFQTLKELLTPLSQSQCVLHKHELLICGGYEQRACYSYHTLKNEYKFICEYPSDVKLIGHCVLRLVDNNKHKNQITLLSFGGFFKHTLMMKYVSVWSNTSNKSNELSHYNQWIPFIDNHNHRIIIGKNENHNYNGVRAVIGGVKNNLLFITYPSKDISVFDLNIFQFIKNDELPTKHSILYHCLDYQFEYDEDNNTFKFRQLLVCDDIAPFNYYAYMRINDVILFFGGYCYPNVVSKSVHKYSIRENKWMTFQNTLPSPLCECVAILSEEDNYIHIIGGRDDKETTVSTHIKTNVRIFDSSLLVMICLFIDETK
;
A
#
# COMPACT_ATOMS: atom_id res chain seq x y z
N MET A 1 14.73 18.53 25.05
CA MET A 1 14.63 17.66 23.86
C MET A 1 13.34 18.02 23.16
N SER A 2 13.37 18.43 21.89
CA SER A 2 12.17 18.88 21.19
C SER A 2 11.14 17.75 21.18
N ASN A 3 9.91 18.06 21.60
CA ASN A 3 8.79 17.13 21.69
C ASN A 3 8.20 16.90 20.29
N GLN A 4 9.05 16.56 19.32
CA GLN A 4 8.69 16.54 17.91
C GLN A 4 8.00 15.21 17.61
N ILE A 5 6.69 15.29 17.38
CA ILE A 5 5.79 14.15 17.11
C ILE A 5 6.17 13.40 15.83
N PHE A 6 6.71 14.11 14.86
CA PHE A 6 7.25 13.57 13.63
C PHE A 6 8.77 13.73 13.65
N GLN A 7 9.47 12.61 13.47
CA GLN A 7 10.92 12.56 13.37
C GLN A 7 11.31 12.39 11.90
N THR A 8 12.11 13.31 11.37
CA THR A 8 12.73 13.17 10.05
C THR A 8 13.86 12.14 10.10
N LEU A 9 13.88 11.26 9.11
CA LEU A 9 14.87 10.19 8.95
C LEU A 9 15.82 10.51 7.79
N LYS A 10 16.78 9.62 7.56
CA LYS A 10 17.69 9.73 6.41
C LYS A 10 16.86 9.74 5.12
N GLU A 11 17.12 10.73 4.28
CA GLU A 11 16.42 10.85 3.00
C GLU A 11 16.90 9.78 2.02
N LEU A 12 15.97 9.28 1.20
CA LEU A 12 16.32 8.54 0.01
C LEU A 12 16.83 9.53 -1.04
N LEU A 13 17.98 9.26 -1.66
CA LEU A 13 18.56 10.16 -2.67
C LEU A 13 17.64 10.38 -3.88
N THR A 14 16.72 9.46 -4.13
CA THR A 14 15.73 9.54 -5.20
C THR A 14 14.39 10.00 -4.62
N PRO A 15 13.86 11.17 -5.06
CA PRO A 15 12.50 11.59 -4.72
C PRO A 15 11.47 10.60 -5.27
N LEU A 16 10.41 10.35 -4.51
CA LEU A 16 9.38 9.37 -4.86
C LEU A 16 8.00 9.98 -4.73
N SER A 17 7.10 9.72 -5.69
CA SER A 17 5.67 10.01 -5.59
C SER A 17 4.85 8.82 -6.06
N GLN A 18 3.64 8.65 -5.52
CA GLN A 18 2.76 7.51 -5.78
C GLN A 18 3.41 6.13 -5.56
N SER A 19 4.46 6.09 -4.73
CA SER A 19 5.22 4.87 -4.44
C SER A 19 4.36 3.86 -3.69
N GLN A 20 4.63 2.57 -3.89
CA GLN A 20 3.97 1.48 -3.17
C GLN A 20 4.97 0.88 -2.18
N CYS A 21 4.53 0.62 -0.95
CA CYS A 21 5.37 0.05 0.10
C CYS A 21 4.80 -1.26 0.63
N VAL A 22 5.67 -2.22 0.94
CA VAL A 22 5.32 -3.49 1.58
C VAL A 22 6.24 -3.73 2.76
N LEU A 23 5.66 -4.12 3.90
CA LEU A 23 6.40 -4.45 5.12
C LEU A 23 6.90 -5.91 5.05
N HIS A 24 8.16 -6.11 5.37
CA HIS A 24 8.76 -7.43 5.59
C HIS A 24 9.68 -7.39 6.82
N LYS A 25 9.14 -7.74 7.99
CA LYS A 25 9.86 -7.61 9.28
C LYS A 25 10.34 -6.17 9.49
N HIS A 26 11.63 -5.97 9.72
CA HIS A 26 12.27 -4.66 9.87
C HIS A 26 12.62 -3.98 8.53
N GLU A 27 12.04 -4.44 7.41
CA GLU A 27 12.28 -3.89 6.09
C GLU A 27 11.01 -3.27 5.51
N LEU A 28 11.14 -2.03 5.03
CA LEU A 28 10.13 -1.37 4.20
C LEU A 28 10.60 -1.49 2.75
N LEU A 29 9.91 -2.34 1.98
CA LEU A 29 10.16 -2.52 0.56
C LEU A 29 9.43 -1.44 -0.21
N ILE A 30 10.16 -0.60 -0.91
CA ILE A 30 9.67 0.53 -1.70
C ILE A 30 9.74 0.10 -3.16
N CYS A 31 8.60 0.03 -3.84
CA CYS A 31 8.46 -0.63 -5.14
C CYS A 31 8.11 0.37 -6.26
N GLY A 32 9.09 1.17 -6.65
CA GLY A 32 8.94 2.20 -7.69
C GLY A 32 7.99 3.31 -7.30
N GLY A 33 7.50 4.06 -8.29
CA GLY A 33 6.59 5.19 -8.13
C GLY A 33 6.38 5.89 -9.47
N TYR A 34 5.65 7.01 -9.49
CA TYR A 34 5.48 7.82 -10.69
C TYR A 34 6.84 8.15 -11.31
N GLU A 35 7.06 7.72 -12.56
CA GLU A 35 8.32 7.84 -13.31
C GLU A 35 9.57 7.20 -12.68
N GLN A 36 9.43 6.50 -11.55
CA GLN A 36 10.55 5.88 -10.82
C GLN A 36 10.48 4.36 -10.85
N ARG A 37 11.44 3.72 -11.50
CA ARG A 37 11.49 2.25 -11.66
C ARG A 37 12.26 1.53 -10.55
N ALA A 38 13.12 2.24 -9.82
CA ALA A 38 13.98 1.64 -8.80
C ALA A 38 13.20 1.18 -7.57
N CYS A 39 13.59 0.03 -7.05
CA CYS A 39 13.07 -0.55 -5.82
C CYS A 39 14.16 -0.57 -4.75
N TYR A 40 13.77 -0.27 -3.52
CA TYR A 40 14.68 -0.18 -2.38
C TYR A 40 14.11 -0.92 -1.17
N SER A 41 15.00 -1.45 -0.32
CA SER A 41 14.66 -1.92 1.02
C SER A 41 15.24 -0.92 2.03
N TYR A 42 14.38 -0.31 2.83
CA TYR A 42 14.79 0.47 3.99
C TYR A 42 14.73 -0.39 5.25
N HIS A 43 15.83 -0.49 5.98
CA HIS A 43 15.88 -1.26 7.22
C HIS A 43 15.64 -0.35 8.43
N THR A 44 14.57 -0.57 9.18
CA THR A 44 14.10 0.31 10.25
C THR A 44 15.09 0.42 11.42
N LEU A 45 15.69 -0.69 11.84
CA LEU A 45 16.71 -0.69 12.90
C LEU A 45 18.06 -0.09 12.48
N LYS A 46 18.45 -0.27 11.21
CA LYS A 46 19.74 0.22 10.69
C LYS A 46 19.66 1.66 10.19
N ASN A 47 18.45 2.16 9.92
CA ASN A 47 18.20 3.46 9.31
C ASN A 47 18.95 3.67 7.99
N GLU A 48 18.96 2.63 7.15
CA GLU A 48 19.69 2.59 5.89
C GLU A 48 18.83 2.01 4.77
N TYR A 49 19.14 2.45 3.55
CA TYR A 49 18.53 1.94 2.32
C TYR A 49 19.51 1.02 1.58
N LYS A 50 18.96 0.00 0.94
CA LYS A 50 19.66 -0.81 -0.07
C LYS A 50 18.82 -0.91 -1.32
N PHE A 51 19.48 -0.81 -2.46
CA PHE A 51 18.86 -1.11 -3.75
C PHE A 51 18.47 -2.59 -3.82
N ILE A 52 17.31 -2.88 -4.42
CA ILE A 52 16.83 -4.23 -4.70
C ILE A 52 17.01 -4.54 -6.19
N CYS A 53 16.26 -3.83 -7.03
CA CYS A 53 16.26 -3.95 -8.49
C CYS A 53 15.47 -2.79 -9.12
N GLU A 54 15.27 -2.84 -10.44
CA GLU A 54 14.31 -1.97 -11.14
C GLU A 54 13.16 -2.78 -11.72
N TYR A 55 12.02 -2.12 -11.94
CA TYR A 55 11.01 -2.60 -12.89
C TYR A 55 11.60 -2.69 -14.31
N PRO A 56 11.08 -3.57 -15.18
CA PRO A 56 11.50 -3.64 -16.60
C PRO A 56 11.41 -2.27 -17.29
N SER A 57 12.25 -2.03 -18.30
CA SER A 57 12.35 -0.72 -18.96
C SER A 57 11.12 -0.30 -19.75
N ASP A 58 10.32 -1.28 -20.18
CA ASP A 58 9.05 -1.11 -20.86
C ASP A 58 7.88 -0.81 -19.90
N VAL A 59 8.06 -1.00 -18.59
CA VAL A 59 7.02 -0.75 -17.58
C VAL A 59 7.07 0.70 -17.12
N LYS A 60 5.95 1.40 -17.33
CA LYS A 60 5.72 2.76 -16.84
C LYS A 60 4.76 2.73 -15.66
N LEU A 61 5.20 3.25 -14.53
CA LEU A 61 4.44 3.21 -13.28
C LEU A 61 3.65 4.50 -13.09
N ILE A 62 2.33 4.41 -13.12
CA ILE A 62 1.39 5.47 -12.74
C ILE A 62 0.21 4.80 -12.05
N GLY A 63 0.05 5.07 -10.75
CA GLY A 63 -1.07 4.56 -9.96
C GLY A 63 -1.22 3.03 -9.91
N HIS A 64 -0.10 2.28 -9.97
CA HIS A 64 -0.10 0.83 -9.81
C HIS A 64 -0.31 0.42 -8.34
N CYS A 65 -0.62 -0.86 -8.13
CA CYS A 65 -0.72 -1.46 -6.80
C CYS A 65 0.37 -2.53 -6.62
N VAL A 66 0.94 -2.61 -5.42
CA VAL A 66 1.84 -3.69 -5.01
C VAL A 66 1.33 -4.27 -3.70
N LEU A 67 1.29 -5.60 -3.61
CA LEU A 67 0.86 -6.31 -2.41
C LEU A 67 1.67 -7.57 -2.20
N ARG A 68 1.66 -8.07 -0.96
CA ARG A 68 2.29 -9.33 -0.58
C ARG A 68 1.32 -10.48 -0.84
N LEU A 69 1.74 -11.51 -1.56
CA LEU A 69 1.00 -12.77 -1.66
C LEU A 69 1.19 -13.59 -0.37
N VAL A 70 0.15 -14.34 0.02
CA VAL A 70 0.23 -15.26 1.15
C VAL A 70 0.98 -16.51 0.69
N ASP A 71 2.24 -16.63 1.09
CA ASP A 71 3.05 -17.81 0.81
C ASP A 71 3.00 -18.80 1.99
N ASN A 72 2.85 -20.09 1.68
CA ASN A 72 3.03 -21.18 2.67
C ASN A 72 4.51 -21.48 2.96
N ASN A 73 5.44 -20.66 2.46
CA ASN A 73 6.87 -20.90 2.59
C ASN A 73 7.35 -20.62 4.01
N LYS A 74 7.93 -21.65 4.65
CA LYS A 74 8.49 -21.61 6.00
C LYS A 74 9.80 -20.80 6.11
N HIS A 75 10.35 -20.31 5.00
CA HIS A 75 11.59 -19.55 5.00
C HIS A 75 11.32 -18.10 5.41
N LYS A 76 11.60 -17.81 6.69
CA LYS A 76 11.29 -16.51 7.32
C LYS A 76 11.83 -15.28 6.57
N ASN A 77 12.79 -15.40 5.66
CA ASN A 77 13.44 -14.25 5.00
C ASN A 77 12.92 -13.95 3.58
N GLN A 78 11.93 -14.69 3.09
CA GLN A 78 11.42 -14.58 1.73
C GLN A 78 9.95 -14.20 1.72
N ILE A 79 9.52 -13.41 0.73
CA ILE A 79 8.12 -13.13 0.43
C ILE A 79 7.91 -13.03 -1.08
N THR A 80 6.69 -13.28 -1.54
CA THR A 80 6.29 -13.02 -2.92
C THR A 80 5.47 -11.73 -2.99
N LEU A 81 5.85 -10.85 -3.91
CA LEU A 81 5.16 -9.61 -4.21
C LEU A 81 4.44 -9.73 -5.54
N LEU A 82 3.23 -9.19 -5.62
CA LEU A 82 2.47 -8.99 -6.85
C LEU A 82 2.35 -7.49 -7.12
N SER A 83 2.74 -7.07 -8.32
CA SER A 83 2.60 -5.70 -8.79
C SER A 83 1.72 -5.68 -10.03
N PHE A 84 0.65 -4.88 -10.03
CA PHE A 84 -0.28 -4.87 -11.15
C PHE A 84 -1.07 -3.57 -11.30
N GLY A 85 -1.77 -3.46 -12.44
CA GLY A 85 -2.65 -2.35 -12.77
C GLY A 85 -1.88 -1.06 -13.10
N GLY A 86 -2.44 0.09 -12.71
CA GLY A 86 -1.94 1.39 -13.15
C GLY A 86 -2.42 1.78 -14.54
N PHE A 87 -2.09 3.00 -14.97
CA PHE A 87 -2.53 3.55 -16.26
C PHE A 87 -2.05 2.72 -17.45
N PHE A 88 -0.76 2.34 -17.46
CA PHE A 88 -0.16 1.55 -18.54
C PHE A 88 -0.34 0.04 -18.39
N LYS A 89 -0.90 -0.42 -17.27
CA LYS A 89 -1.17 -1.83 -16.91
C LYS A 89 0.03 -2.75 -17.01
N HIS A 90 0.34 -3.43 -15.92
CA HIS A 90 1.22 -4.59 -15.93
C HIS A 90 0.70 -5.65 -14.97
N THR A 91 1.31 -6.83 -15.02
CA THR A 91 1.12 -7.85 -13.99
C THR A 91 2.45 -8.59 -13.84
N LEU A 92 3.14 -8.27 -12.75
CA LEU A 92 4.49 -8.74 -12.45
C LEU A 92 4.52 -9.35 -11.06
N MET A 93 5.41 -10.31 -10.89
CA MET A 93 5.68 -10.96 -9.63
C MET A 93 7.16 -10.83 -9.29
N MET A 94 7.47 -10.71 -8.00
CA MET A 94 8.83 -10.77 -7.50
C MET A 94 8.89 -11.71 -6.30
N LYS A 95 9.78 -12.70 -6.37
CA LYS A 95 10.21 -13.43 -5.18
C LYS A 95 11.31 -12.62 -4.51
N TYR A 96 10.99 -11.98 -3.40
CA TYR A 96 11.93 -11.17 -2.65
C TYR A 96 12.67 -12.01 -1.61
N VAL A 97 13.98 -11.83 -1.52
CA VAL A 97 14.83 -12.29 -0.42
C VAL A 97 15.55 -11.09 0.18
N SER A 98 15.50 -10.98 1.51
CA SER A 98 16.15 -9.89 2.26
C SER A 98 17.57 -9.60 1.78
N VAL A 99 17.78 -8.36 1.31
CA VAL A 99 19.11 -7.83 0.91
C VAL A 99 20.02 -7.51 2.11
N TRP A 100 19.52 -7.76 3.32
CA TRP A 100 20.25 -7.57 4.59
C TRP A 100 20.68 -8.87 5.22
N SER A 101 20.22 -10.02 4.71
CA SER A 101 20.64 -11.32 5.20
C SER A 101 22.08 -11.64 4.76
N ASN A 102 22.92 -12.06 5.72
CA ASN A 102 24.31 -12.48 5.47
C ASN A 102 24.39 -13.91 4.90
N THR A 103 23.25 -14.60 4.75
CA THR A 103 23.21 -15.94 4.17
C THR A 103 23.49 -15.85 2.69
N SER A 104 24.75 -16.11 2.34
CA SER A 104 25.25 -16.32 0.99
C SER A 104 24.66 -17.60 0.36
N ASN A 105 23.34 -17.71 0.27
CA ASN A 105 22.72 -18.61 -0.70
C ASN A 105 22.76 -17.94 -2.08
N LYS A 106 23.98 -17.64 -2.55
CA LYS A 106 24.28 -17.47 -3.97
C LYS A 106 24.43 -18.85 -4.64
N SER A 107 23.66 -19.85 -4.19
CA SER A 107 23.63 -21.19 -4.76
C SER A 107 22.36 -21.36 -5.58
N ASN A 108 22.35 -20.69 -6.74
CA ASN A 108 21.95 -21.20 -8.05
C ASN A 108 21.71 -20.00 -8.97
N GLU A 109 22.50 -19.93 -10.05
CA GLU A 109 22.40 -18.96 -11.16
C GLU A 109 21.03 -18.97 -11.88
N LEU A 110 20.10 -19.84 -11.46
CA LEU A 110 18.77 -20.06 -12.02
C LEU A 110 17.63 -19.41 -11.21
N SER A 111 17.93 -18.68 -10.13
CA SER A 111 16.88 -18.12 -9.27
C SER A 111 16.68 -16.63 -9.52
N HIS A 112 15.58 -16.28 -10.22
CA HIS A 112 15.15 -14.90 -10.51
C HIS A 112 14.64 -14.15 -9.25
N TYR A 113 15.33 -14.27 -8.12
CA TYR A 113 15.00 -13.52 -6.90
C TYR A 113 15.32 -12.04 -7.06
N ASN A 114 14.60 -11.21 -6.31
CA ASN A 114 14.77 -9.76 -6.29
C ASN A 114 14.71 -9.16 -7.71
N GLN A 115 13.90 -9.74 -8.59
CA GLN A 115 13.66 -9.26 -9.94
C GLN A 115 12.17 -9.33 -10.24
N TRP A 116 11.66 -8.34 -10.96
CA TRP A 116 10.30 -8.38 -11.48
C TRP A 116 10.25 -9.28 -12.71
N ILE A 117 9.43 -10.33 -12.65
CA ILE A 117 9.17 -11.24 -13.77
C ILE A 117 7.68 -11.22 -14.11
N PRO A 118 7.28 -11.58 -15.36
CA PRO A 118 5.87 -11.76 -15.70
C PRO A 118 5.18 -12.72 -14.71
N PHE A 119 3.96 -12.37 -14.28
CA PHE A 119 3.16 -13.29 -13.48
C PHE A 119 2.64 -14.41 -14.39
N ILE A 120 2.98 -15.66 -14.08
CA ILE A 120 2.68 -16.82 -14.93
C ILE A 120 1.99 -17.93 -14.14
N ASP A 121 1.14 -18.70 -14.84
CA ASP A 121 0.52 -19.91 -14.29
C ASP A 121 1.48 -21.13 -14.34
N ASN A 122 1.01 -22.28 -13.88
CA ASN A 122 1.77 -23.54 -13.89
C ASN A 122 2.08 -24.08 -15.30
N HIS A 123 1.47 -23.50 -16.34
CA HIS A 123 1.67 -23.83 -17.74
C HIS A 123 2.52 -22.79 -18.48
N ASN A 124 3.14 -21.86 -17.75
CA ASN A 124 3.92 -20.73 -18.28
C ASN A 124 3.11 -19.72 -19.10
N HIS A 125 1.78 -19.68 -18.96
CA HIS A 125 0.97 -18.63 -19.55
C HIS A 125 1.00 -17.38 -18.69
N ARG A 126 1.11 -16.21 -19.34
CA ARG A 126 1.04 -14.93 -18.65
C ARG A 126 -0.36 -14.68 -18.10
N ILE A 127 -0.43 -14.38 -16.82
CA ILE A 127 -1.66 -13.97 -16.14
C ILE A 127 -1.73 -12.44 -16.22
N ILE A 128 -2.87 -11.93 -16.68
CA ILE A 128 -3.11 -10.49 -16.84
C ILE A 128 -4.25 -10.10 -15.90
N ILE A 129 -3.94 -9.22 -14.94
CA ILE A 129 -4.93 -8.63 -14.02
C ILE A 129 -5.30 -7.25 -14.56
N GLY A 130 -6.39 -7.20 -15.32
CA GLY A 130 -6.86 -6.01 -16.02
C GLY A 130 -7.81 -6.41 -17.15
N LYS A 131 -9.08 -6.62 -16.81
CA LYS A 131 -10.11 -7.31 -17.63
C LYS A 131 -10.21 -6.88 -19.11
N ASN A 132 -9.98 -5.61 -19.42
CA ASN A 132 -10.14 -5.04 -20.77
C ASN A 132 -9.13 -3.90 -20.99
N GLU A 133 -8.58 -3.76 -22.20
CA GLU A 133 -7.73 -2.64 -22.61
C GLU A 133 -8.41 -1.27 -22.38
N ASN A 134 -9.74 -1.21 -22.49
CA ASN A 134 -10.52 0.02 -22.31
C ASN A 134 -10.72 0.45 -20.85
N HIS A 135 -10.47 -0.42 -19.86
CA HIS A 135 -10.67 -0.06 -18.45
C HIS A 135 -9.46 0.68 -17.88
N ASN A 136 -9.68 1.80 -17.21
CA ASN A 136 -8.61 2.55 -16.56
C ASN A 136 -8.30 1.95 -15.18
N TYR A 137 -7.06 1.47 -14.97
CA TYR A 137 -6.59 0.94 -13.68
C TYR A 137 -5.66 1.93 -12.95
N ASN A 138 -5.60 3.19 -13.40
CA ASN A 138 -4.89 4.24 -12.68
C ASN A 138 -5.43 4.37 -11.25
N GLY A 139 -4.55 4.45 -10.26
CA GLY A 139 -4.92 4.58 -8.86
C GLY A 139 -5.65 3.37 -8.28
N VAL A 140 -5.46 2.18 -8.87
CA VAL A 140 -6.06 0.93 -8.38
C VAL A 140 -5.63 0.63 -6.95
N ARG A 141 -6.56 0.07 -6.17
CA ARG A 141 -6.31 -0.47 -4.84
C ARG A 141 -6.79 -1.90 -4.79
N ALA A 142 -6.09 -2.71 -4.00
CA ALA A 142 -6.49 -4.09 -3.81
C ALA A 142 -6.09 -4.63 -2.45
N VAL A 143 -6.82 -5.64 -2.02
CA VAL A 143 -6.56 -6.37 -0.78
C VAL A 143 -6.79 -7.87 -1.03
N ILE A 144 -5.98 -8.70 -0.39
CA ILE A 144 -6.22 -10.14 -0.36
C ILE A 144 -7.12 -10.46 0.82
N GLY A 145 -8.12 -11.30 0.57
CA GLY A 145 -8.96 -11.86 1.60
C GLY A 145 -9.62 -13.15 1.13
N GLY A 146 -10.83 -13.34 1.65
CA GLY A 146 -11.57 -14.58 1.54
C GLY A 146 -11.11 -15.64 2.56
N VAL A 147 -11.93 -16.66 2.78
CA VAL A 147 -11.74 -17.68 3.83
C VAL A 147 -10.39 -18.37 3.71
N LYS A 148 -9.89 -18.54 2.47
CA LYS A 148 -8.59 -19.18 2.19
C LYS A 148 -7.49 -18.18 1.79
N ASN A 149 -7.71 -16.87 1.93
CA ASN A 149 -6.78 -15.82 1.48
C ASN A 149 -6.38 -15.94 0.00
N ASN A 150 -7.30 -16.41 -0.85
CA ASN A 150 -7.07 -16.62 -2.27
C ASN A 150 -7.84 -15.62 -3.16
N LEU A 151 -8.63 -14.73 -2.57
CA LEU A 151 -9.43 -13.77 -3.32
C LEU A 151 -8.77 -12.39 -3.27
N LEU A 152 -8.49 -11.86 -4.45
CA LEU A 152 -7.99 -10.52 -4.64
C LEU A 152 -9.18 -9.60 -4.96
N PHE A 153 -9.51 -8.73 -4.00
CA PHE A 153 -10.52 -7.68 -4.17
C PHE A 153 -9.85 -6.46 -4.77
N ILE A 154 -10.33 -6.02 -5.93
CA ILE A 154 -9.72 -4.96 -6.73
C ILE A 154 -10.74 -3.85 -6.93
N THR A 155 -10.37 -2.63 -6.55
CA THR A 155 -11.18 -1.43 -6.75
C THR A 155 -10.44 -0.47 -7.66
N TYR A 156 -11.09 -0.03 -8.73
CA TYR A 156 -10.47 0.79 -9.77
C TYR A 156 -11.45 1.85 -10.29
N PRO A 157 -10.97 2.86 -11.05
CA PRO A 157 -11.81 3.93 -11.60
C PRO A 157 -13.10 3.44 -12.25
N SER A 158 -14.14 4.28 -12.17
CA SER A 158 -15.52 3.98 -12.59
C SER A 158 -16.38 3.21 -11.58
N LYS A 159 -15.99 3.23 -10.30
CA LYS A 159 -16.77 2.65 -9.18
C LYS A 159 -16.76 1.13 -9.16
N ASP A 160 -15.99 0.49 -10.02
CA ASP A 160 -15.91 -0.94 -10.08
C ASP A 160 -15.23 -1.55 -8.85
N ILE A 161 -15.78 -2.68 -8.41
CA ILE A 161 -15.12 -3.65 -7.56
C ILE A 161 -15.16 -5.03 -8.22
N SER A 162 -14.00 -5.67 -8.34
CA SER A 162 -13.86 -7.01 -8.90
C SER A 162 -13.25 -7.95 -7.89
N VAL A 163 -13.62 -9.23 -7.99
CA VAL A 163 -12.99 -10.33 -7.26
C VAL A 163 -12.26 -11.20 -8.26
N PHE A 164 -10.95 -11.33 -8.06
CA PHE A 164 -10.08 -12.20 -8.84
C PHE A 164 -9.60 -13.35 -7.96
N ASP A 165 -9.82 -14.59 -8.38
CA ASP A 165 -9.35 -15.77 -7.65
C ASP A 165 -7.91 -16.09 -8.05
N LEU A 166 -7.01 -16.03 -7.07
CA LEU A 166 -5.58 -16.28 -7.23
C LEU A 166 -5.22 -17.76 -7.45
N ASN A 167 -6.14 -18.70 -7.21
CA ASN A 167 -5.89 -20.13 -7.45
C ASN A 167 -6.17 -20.53 -8.90
N ILE A 168 -7.25 -20.01 -9.48
CA ILE A 168 -7.67 -20.32 -10.86
C ILE A 168 -7.33 -19.21 -11.85
N PHE A 169 -6.80 -18.10 -11.36
CA PHE A 169 -6.39 -16.92 -12.14
C PHE A 169 -7.52 -16.31 -12.99
N GLN A 170 -8.73 -16.21 -12.42
CA GLN A 170 -9.90 -15.71 -13.12
C GLN A 170 -10.70 -14.70 -12.28
N PHE A 171 -11.36 -13.78 -12.96
CA PHE A 171 -12.37 -12.91 -12.34
C PHE A 171 -13.64 -13.71 -12.05
N ILE A 172 -14.05 -13.78 -10.79
CA ILE A 172 -15.24 -14.54 -10.35
C ILE A 172 -16.44 -13.63 -10.03
N LYS A 173 -16.19 -12.33 -9.84
CA LYS A 173 -17.23 -11.33 -9.59
C LYS A 173 -16.81 -9.96 -10.08
N ASN A 174 -17.79 -9.19 -10.54
CA ASN A 174 -17.70 -7.75 -10.73
C ASN A 174 -18.98 -7.14 -10.16
N ASP A 175 -18.86 -5.96 -9.56
CA ASP A 175 -19.96 -5.18 -9.02
C ASP A 175 -19.58 -3.69 -9.06
N GLU A 176 -20.53 -2.81 -8.75
CA GLU A 176 -20.30 -1.37 -8.66
C GLU A 176 -20.51 -0.89 -7.22
N LEU A 177 -19.54 -0.14 -6.71
CA LEU A 177 -19.66 0.57 -5.45
C LEU A 177 -20.79 1.60 -5.56
N PRO A 178 -21.68 1.72 -4.56
CA PRO A 178 -22.84 2.62 -4.60
C PRO A 178 -22.49 4.10 -4.36
N THR A 179 -21.38 4.58 -4.95
CA THR A 179 -20.93 5.97 -4.87
C THR A 179 -21.45 6.81 -6.04
N LYS A 180 -21.60 8.12 -5.83
CA LYS A 180 -21.94 9.06 -6.91
C LYS A 180 -20.74 9.44 -7.75
N HIS A 181 -19.54 9.43 -7.17
CA HIS A 181 -18.30 9.92 -7.80
C HIS A 181 -17.36 8.77 -8.19
N SER A 182 -16.46 9.01 -9.14
CA SER A 182 -15.44 8.02 -9.51
C SER A 182 -14.44 7.85 -8.35
N ILE A 183 -13.99 6.62 -8.12
CA ILE A 183 -12.98 6.30 -7.11
C ILE A 183 -11.58 6.28 -7.75
N LEU A 184 -10.65 7.08 -7.23
CA LEU A 184 -9.28 7.14 -7.72
C LEU A 184 -8.35 7.51 -6.55
N TYR A 185 -7.25 6.76 -6.36
CA TYR A 185 -6.32 6.98 -5.23
C TYR A 185 -7.03 7.07 -3.86
N HIS A 186 -8.12 6.31 -3.72
CA HIS A 186 -9.09 6.46 -2.64
C HIS A 186 -8.70 5.61 -1.42
N CYS A 187 -9.08 6.05 -0.23
CA CYS A 187 -9.52 5.14 0.83
C CYS A 187 -11.02 4.90 0.62
N LEU A 188 -11.49 3.68 0.81
CA LEU A 188 -12.88 3.32 0.49
C LEU A 188 -13.86 4.16 1.33
N ASP A 189 -14.75 4.90 0.65
CA ASP A 189 -15.93 5.55 1.25
C ASP A 189 -16.98 4.53 1.73
N TYR A 190 -16.73 3.25 1.47
CA TYR A 190 -17.62 2.14 1.76
C TYR A 190 -16.86 1.02 2.45
N GLN A 191 -17.45 0.50 3.52
CA GLN A 191 -17.11 -0.83 3.98
C GLN A 191 -17.88 -1.83 3.12
N PHE A 192 -17.23 -2.93 2.75
CA PHE A 192 -17.90 -4.04 2.09
C PHE A 192 -17.66 -5.34 2.84
N GLU A 193 -18.65 -6.22 2.77
CA GLU A 193 -18.57 -7.62 3.14
C GLU A 193 -18.86 -8.45 1.88
N TYR A 194 -18.12 -9.52 1.71
CA TYR A 194 -18.29 -10.43 0.58
C TYR A 194 -18.70 -11.81 1.10
N ASP A 195 -19.87 -12.27 0.64
CA ASP A 195 -20.39 -13.60 0.91
C ASP A 195 -19.89 -14.54 -0.21
N GLU A 196 -18.93 -15.40 0.12
CA GLU A 196 -18.31 -16.35 -0.80
C GLU A 196 -19.28 -17.45 -1.26
N ASP A 197 -20.21 -17.86 -0.40
CA ASP A 197 -21.17 -18.94 -0.72
C ASP A 197 -22.20 -18.45 -1.74
N ASN A 198 -22.66 -17.21 -1.59
CA ASN A 198 -23.67 -16.61 -2.46
C ASN A 198 -23.07 -15.74 -3.59
N ASN A 199 -21.77 -15.47 -3.57
CA ASN A 199 -21.08 -14.56 -4.49
C ASN A 199 -21.73 -13.15 -4.55
N THR A 200 -22.02 -12.59 -3.37
CA THR A 200 -22.69 -11.29 -3.23
C THR A 200 -21.91 -10.33 -2.35
N PHE A 201 -21.98 -9.03 -2.70
CA PHE A 201 -21.47 -7.96 -1.87
C PHE A 201 -22.57 -7.35 -1.02
N LYS A 202 -22.21 -6.97 0.21
CA LYS A 202 -22.99 -6.05 1.04
C LYS A 202 -22.16 -4.81 1.27
N PHE A 203 -22.71 -3.65 0.91
CA PHE A 203 -22.05 -2.36 1.06
C PHE A 203 -22.64 -1.57 2.20
N ARG A 204 -21.77 -0.92 2.98
CA ARG A 204 -22.14 0.04 4.01
C ARG A 204 -21.41 1.34 3.76
N GLN A 205 -22.17 2.40 3.55
CA GLN A 205 -21.60 3.74 3.40
C GLN A 205 -20.95 4.20 4.70
N LEU A 206 -19.72 4.72 4.60
CA LEU A 206 -19.05 5.40 5.70
C LEU A 206 -19.40 6.89 5.59
N LEU A 207 -19.70 7.51 6.74
CA LEU A 207 -19.82 8.96 6.79
C LEU A 207 -18.43 9.53 6.55
N VAL A 208 -18.27 10.50 5.66
CA VAL A 208 -17.01 11.24 5.44
C VAL A 208 -17.21 12.64 5.98
N CYS A 209 -16.29 13.16 6.79
CA CYS A 209 -16.41 14.53 7.31
C CYS A 209 -16.00 15.57 6.25
N ASP A 210 -16.58 16.77 6.35
CA ASP A 210 -16.35 17.86 5.39
C ASP A 210 -14.87 18.28 5.29
N ASP A 211 -14.09 18.09 6.37
CA ASP A 211 -12.67 18.44 6.42
C ASP A 211 -11.81 17.62 5.45
N ILE A 212 -12.14 16.33 5.24
CA ILE A 212 -11.35 15.42 4.39
C ILE A 212 -12.00 15.17 3.03
N ALA A 213 -13.32 15.34 2.93
CA ALA A 213 -14.10 15.10 1.71
C ALA A 213 -13.53 15.71 0.42
N PRO A 214 -12.94 16.94 0.41
CA PRO A 214 -12.42 17.52 -0.84
C PRO A 214 -11.03 17.01 -1.24
N PHE A 215 -10.33 16.29 -0.36
CA PHE A 215 -8.95 15.86 -0.58
C PHE A 215 -8.87 14.49 -1.25
N ASN A 216 -7.90 14.35 -2.16
CA ASN A 216 -7.49 13.09 -2.80
C ASN A 216 -5.99 12.87 -2.56
N TYR A 217 -5.43 11.73 -3.01
CA TYR A 217 -3.98 11.48 -2.95
C TYR A 217 -3.36 11.59 -1.54
N TYR A 218 -4.14 11.43 -0.48
CA TYR A 218 -3.62 11.30 0.87
C TYR A 218 -2.99 9.91 1.05
N ALA A 219 -2.03 9.81 1.96
CA ALA A 219 -1.64 8.50 2.47
C ALA A 219 -2.66 8.05 3.50
N TYR A 220 -3.00 6.76 3.50
CA TYR A 220 -3.86 6.19 4.52
C TYR A 220 -3.39 4.80 4.92
N MET A 221 -3.75 4.38 6.12
CA MET A 221 -3.56 3.01 6.58
C MET A 221 -4.63 2.63 7.57
N ARG A 222 -4.96 1.34 7.60
CA ARG A 222 -5.84 0.75 8.61
C ARG A 222 -5.00 0.07 9.68
N ILE A 223 -5.29 0.36 10.95
CA ILE A 223 -4.76 -0.31 12.13
C ILE A 223 -5.97 -0.72 12.97
N ASN A 224 -6.28 -2.02 13.01
CA ASN A 224 -7.48 -2.56 13.67
C ASN A 224 -8.77 -1.86 13.18
N ASP A 225 -9.56 -1.30 14.10
CA ASP A 225 -10.80 -0.56 13.80
C ASP A 225 -10.57 0.93 13.54
N VAL A 226 -9.32 1.33 13.29
CA VAL A 226 -8.95 2.73 13.04
C VAL A 226 -8.32 2.87 11.67
N ILE A 227 -8.69 3.93 10.95
CA ILE A 227 -8.00 4.36 9.73
C ILE A 227 -7.36 5.72 10.00
N LEU A 228 -6.08 5.85 9.68
CA LEU A 228 -5.33 7.10 9.76
C LEU A 228 -5.09 7.65 8.36
N PHE A 229 -5.19 8.97 8.22
CA PHE A 229 -5.04 9.70 6.97
C PHE A 229 -4.03 10.82 7.15
N PHE A 230 -3.17 11.01 6.15
CA PHE A 230 -2.06 11.96 6.19
C PHE A 230 -2.04 12.80 4.92
N GLY A 231 -2.19 14.11 5.10
CA GLY A 231 -2.07 15.10 4.02
C GLY A 231 -3.18 14.99 2.97
N GLY A 232 -2.81 15.09 1.70
CA GLY A 232 -3.72 15.04 0.55
C GLY A 232 -3.75 16.32 -0.26
N TYR A 233 -4.37 16.26 -1.43
CA TYR A 233 -4.46 17.33 -2.42
C TYR A 233 -5.93 17.64 -2.76
N CYS A 234 -6.27 18.91 -2.70
CA CYS A 234 -7.54 19.47 -3.16
C CYS A 234 -7.28 20.45 -4.30
N TYR A 235 -7.99 20.26 -5.41
CA TYR A 235 -7.93 21.15 -6.57
C TYR A 235 -8.46 22.56 -6.20
N PRO A 236 -7.91 23.67 -6.74
CA PRO A 236 -6.86 23.70 -7.76
C PRO A 236 -5.43 23.52 -7.24
N ASN A 237 -5.07 23.88 -6.00
CA ASN A 237 -3.67 23.87 -5.54
C ASN A 237 -3.51 23.83 -4.01
N VAL A 238 -4.38 23.12 -3.29
CA VAL A 238 -4.28 23.02 -1.82
C VAL A 238 -3.71 21.66 -1.44
N VAL A 239 -2.48 21.65 -0.96
CA VAL A 239 -1.88 20.46 -0.32
C VAL A 239 -2.08 20.58 1.18
N SER A 240 -2.67 19.55 1.78
CA SER A 240 -2.91 19.46 3.21
C SER A 240 -1.69 18.91 3.94
N LYS A 241 -1.52 19.36 5.19
CA LYS A 241 -0.64 18.73 6.18
C LYS A 241 -1.42 18.06 7.31
N SER A 242 -2.74 18.08 7.25
CA SER A 242 -3.62 17.58 8.32
C SER A 242 -3.48 16.08 8.50
N VAL A 243 -3.77 15.63 9.72
CA VAL A 243 -3.84 14.21 10.06
C VAL A 243 -5.23 13.93 10.60
N HIS A 244 -5.90 12.94 10.02
CA HIS A 244 -7.26 12.56 10.40
C HIS A 244 -7.28 11.10 10.87
N LYS A 245 -8.22 10.82 11.77
CA LYS A 245 -8.57 9.49 12.24
C LYS A 245 -10.03 9.21 11.93
N TYR A 246 -10.30 8.03 11.41
CA TYR A 246 -11.63 7.46 11.36
C TYR A 246 -11.69 6.21 12.25
N SER A 247 -12.62 6.20 13.21
CA SER A 247 -12.94 5.02 14.01
C SER A 247 -14.09 4.27 13.34
N ILE A 248 -13.81 3.07 12.82
CA ILE A 248 -14.78 2.20 12.13
C ILE A 248 -15.87 1.77 13.11
N ARG A 249 -15.49 1.35 14.32
CA ARG A 249 -16.43 0.88 15.35
C ARG A 249 -17.38 1.97 15.81
N GLU A 250 -16.86 3.18 16.00
CA GLU A 250 -17.68 4.32 16.45
C GLU A 250 -18.35 5.07 15.30
N ASN A 251 -17.94 4.83 14.05
CA ASN A 251 -18.31 5.62 12.88
C ASN A 251 -18.08 7.12 13.10
N LYS A 252 -16.88 7.48 13.60
CA LYS A 252 -16.54 8.85 13.97
C LYS A 252 -15.22 9.29 13.36
N TRP A 253 -15.21 10.53 12.90
CA TRP A 253 -14.01 11.24 12.47
C TRP A 253 -13.43 12.08 13.60
N MET A 254 -12.11 12.24 13.55
CA MET A 254 -11.35 13.12 14.42
C MET A 254 -10.22 13.73 13.62
N THR A 255 -10.03 15.04 13.74
CA THR A 255 -8.89 15.77 13.18
C THR A 255 -7.89 16.04 14.31
N PHE A 256 -6.62 15.65 14.12
CA PHE A 256 -5.59 15.91 15.11
C PHE A 256 -5.06 17.35 15.00
N GLN A 257 -4.75 17.95 16.15
CA GLN A 257 -4.03 19.24 16.20
C GLN A 257 -2.59 19.10 15.72
N ASN A 258 -2.00 17.91 15.85
CA ASN A 258 -0.67 17.62 15.38
C ASN A 258 -0.70 17.27 13.90
N THR A 259 -0.05 18.11 13.10
CA THR A 259 0.00 17.99 11.64
C THR A 259 1.34 17.44 11.17
N LEU A 260 1.41 17.02 9.91
CA LEU A 260 2.67 16.78 9.21
C LEU A 260 3.57 18.02 9.28
N PRO A 261 4.91 17.84 9.23
CA PRO A 261 5.87 18.95 9.24
C PRO A 261 5.71 19.92 8.06
N SER A 262 5.26 19.41 6.92
CA SER A 262 5.00 20.15 5.68
C SER A 262 3.74 19.60 5.00
N PRO A 263 3.08 20.38 4.13
CA PRO A 263 2.08 19.86 3.20
C PRO A 263 2.64 18.69 2.40
N LEU A 264 1.85 17.63 2.25
CA LEU A 264 2.27 16.43 1.53
C LEU A 264 1.08 15.71 0.90
N CYS A 265 1.19 15.35 -0.38
CA CYS A 265 0.28 14.44 -1.06
C CYS A 265 1.07 13.36 -1.82
N GLU A 266 0.40 12.33 -2.33
CA GLU A 266 1.00 11.21 -3.09
C GLU A 266 2.10 10.44 -2.37
N CYS A 267 2.20 10.60 -1.06
CA CYS A 267 3.07 9.83 -0.20
C CYS A 267 2.44 8.47 0.11
N VAL A 268 3.26 7.58 0.68
CA VAL A 268 2.81 6.29 1.19
C VAL A 268 3.05 6.25 2.69
N ALA A 269 2.08 5.70 3.43
CA ALA A 269 2.19 5.49 4.85
C ALA A 269 2.16 3.98 5.14
N ILE A 270 3.09 3.50 5.97
CA ILE A 270 3.18 2.10 6.35
C ILE A 270 3.53 1.95 7.82
N LEU A 271 2.90 1.00 8.50
CA LEU A 271 3.18 0.67 9.90
C LEU A 271 4.35 -0.33 9.96
N SER A 272 5.38 -0.03 10.75
CA SER A 272 6.32 -1.04 11.25
C SER A 272 5.75 -1.61 12.54
N GLU A 273 5.18 -2.82 12.48
CA GLU A 273 4.50 -3.46 13.62
C GLU A 273 5.46 -3.73 14.79
N GLU A 274 6.69 -4.16 14.50
CA GLU A 274 7.72 -4.45 15.50
C GLU A 274 8.17 -3.17 16.23
N ASP A 275 8.30 -2.07 15.49
CA ASP A 275 8.84 -0.81 16.03
C ASP A 275 7.75 0.13 16.55
N ASN A 276 6.47 -0.15 16.25
CA ASN A 276 5.32 0.71 16.58
C ASN A 276 5.40 2.12 15.99
N TYR A 277 6.05 2.25 14.84
CA TYR A 277 6.20 3.51 14.11
C TYR A 277 5.46 3.45 12.78
N ILE A 278 4.75 4.52 12.49
CA ILE A 278 4.23 4.83 11.16
C ILE A 278 5.32 5.55 10.40
N HIS A 279 5.70 5.01 9.25
CA HIS A 279 6.61 5.63 8.30
C HIS A 279 5.81 6.27 7.18
N ILE A 280 6.13 7.53 6.85
CA ILE A 280 5.55 8.27 5.72
C ILE A 280 6.71 8.58 4.77
N ILE A 281 6.60 8.12 3.53
CA ILE A 281 7.69 8.10 2.55
C ILE A 281 7.24 8.77 1.24
N GLY A 282 8.13 9.60 0.67
CA GLY A 282 7.93 10.30 -0.59
C GLY A 282 6.83 11.34 -0.52
N GLY A 283 6.23 11.61 -1.68
CA GLY A 283 5.14 12.53 -1.91
C GLY A 283 5.51 13.71 -2.81
N ARG A 284 4.57 14.63 -2.94
CA ARG A 284 4.73 15.96 -3.54
C ARG A 284 4.36 17.04 -2.53
N ASP A 285 5.09 18.15 -2.57
CA ASP A 285 4.84 19.32 -1.72
C ASP A 285 3.81 20.28 -2.35
N ASP A 286 3.57 21.41 -1.68
CA ASP A 286 2.68 22.49 -2.13
C ASP A 286 3.21 23.29 -3.33
N LYS A 287 4.41 22.98 -3.81
CA LYS A 287 5.03 23.52 -5.03
C LYS A 287 5.06 22.50 -6.16
N GLU A 288 4.28 21.41 -6.02
CA GLU A 288 4.21 20.29 -6.96
C GLU A 288 5.55 19.56 -7.17
N THR A 289 6.52 19.77 -6.27
CA THR A 289 7.84 19.15 -6.36
C THR A 289 7.80 17.78 -5.70
N THR A 290 8.32 16.76 -6.39
CA THR A 290 8.50 15.43 -5.79
C THR A 290 9.61 15.50 -4.75
N VAL A 291 9.34 15.01 -3.54
CA VAL A 291 10.23 15.13 -2.39
C VAL A 291 10.78 13.77 -1.93
N SER A 292 11.95 13.81 -1.28
CA SER A 292 12.60 12.66 -0.66
C SER A 292 12.18 12.43 0.80
N THR A 293 11.00 12.91 1.18
CA THR A 293 10.51 12.87 2.56
C THR A 293 10.54 11.45 3.11
N HIS A 294 11.18 11.28 4.26
CA HIS A 294 11.00 10.09 5.09
C HIS A 294 10.87 10.54 6.53
N ILE A 295 9.66 10.47 7.06
CA ILE A 295 9.36 10.81 8.45
C ILE A 295 8.75 9.60 9.13
N LYS A 296 8.96 9.50 10.45
CA LYS A 296 8.24 8.54 11.28
C LYS A 296 7.56 9.19 12.45
N THR A 297 6.49 8.57 12.92
CA THR A 297 5.76 8.98 14.11
C THR A 297 5.28 7.76 14.89
N ASN A 298 5.23 7.86 16.21
CA ASN A 298 4.84 6.73 17.05
C ASN A 298 3.31 6.57 17.03
N VAL A 299 2.82 5.34 16.83
CA VAL A 299 1.37 5.04 16.79
C VAL A 299 0.63 5.53 18.04
N ARG A 300 1.28 5.48 19.21
CA ARG A 300 0.70 5.89 20.51
C ARG A 300 0.21 7.33 20.54
N ILE A 301 0.74 8.18 19.66
CA ILE A 301 0.38 9.60 19.59
C ILE A 301 -1.07 9.76 19.09
N PHE A 302 -1.51 8.87 18.21
CA PHE A 302 -2.86 8.91 17.65
C PHE A 302 -3.87 8.12 18.47
N ASP A 303 -3.42 7.00 19.04
CA ASP A 303 -4.23 6.17 19.90
C ASP A 303 -3.34 5.15 20.65
N SER A 304 -3.25 5.27 21.98
CA SER A 304 -2.42 4.38 22.80
C SER A 304 -2.97 2.95 22.88
N SER A 305 -4.27 2.75 22.60
CA SER A 305 -4.93 1.45 22.65
C SER A 305 -4.58 0.54 21.47
N LEU A 306 -4.11 1.11 20.35
CA LEU A 306 -3.76 0.36 19.13
C LEU A 306 -2.62 -0.65 19.35
N LEU A 307 -1.77 -0.44 20.36
CA LEU A 307 -0.65 -1.33 20.66
C LEU A 307 -1.04 -2.58 21.43
N VAL A 308 -2.12 -2.53 22.19
CA VAL A 308 -2.54 -3.67 23.01
C VAL A 308 -2.94 -4.84 22.12
N MET A 309 -3.45 -4.59 20.91
CA MET A 309 -3.74 -5.64 19.94
C MET A 309 -2.53 -6.08 19.10
N ILE A 310 -1.61 -5.17 18.74
CA ILE A 310 -0.40 -5.56 17.98
C ILE A 310 0.44 -6.56 18.78
N CYS A 311 0.59 -6.36 20.09
CA CYS A 311 1.30 -7.31 20.95
C CYS A 311 0.59 -8.68 21.06
N LEU A 312 -0.76 -8.71 21.02
CA LEU A 312 -1.52 -9.96 21.09
C LEU A 312 -1.34 -10.82 19.82
N PHE A 313 -1.22 -10.21 18.63
CA PHE A 313 -1.01 -10.95 17.38
C PHE A 313 0.45 -11.35 17.13
N ILE A 314 1.43 -10.58 17.62
CA ILE A 314 2.85 -10.95 17.49
C ILE A 314 3.17 -12.19 18.34
N ASP A 315 2.61 -12.33 19.55
CA ASP A 315 2.90 -13.49 20.41
C ASP A 315 2.19 -14.79 19.96
N GLU A 316 1.12 -14.72 19.17
CA GLU A 316 0.50 -15.92 18.56
C GLU A 316 1.31 -16.51 17.38
N THR A 317 2.39 -15.84 16.93
CA THR A 317 3.22 -16.31 15.80
C THR A 317 4.63 -16.78 16.20
N LYS A 318 4.91 -16.95 17.50
CA LYS A 318 6.19 -17.49 18.02
C LYS A 318 6.23 -19.00 18.11
#